data_AF-B0JW14-F1
#
_entry.id   AF-B0JW14-F1
#
_cell.length_a   1.000
_cell.length_b   1.000
_cell.length_c   1.000
_cell.angle_alpha   90.00
_cell.angle_beta   90.00
_cell.angle_gamma   90.00
#
_symmetry.space_group_name_H-M   'P 1'
#
loop_
_entity.id
_entity.type
_entity.pdbx_description
1 polymer ?
#
loop_
_entity_poly.entity_id
_entity_poly.type
_entity_poly.pdbx_seq_one_letter_code
_entity_poly.pdbx_strand_id
1 'polypeptide(L)'
;MKINFFDKKCQSQTHRHKFGICDRPPPPETPAYLDTENPRDWIAIVENSQEIEVTFTAIDKCIEIRKVDGSGMDKRCDGMLTYANCLIFVELKERKGKNSGWVGDG
;
A
#
# COMPACT_ATOMS: atom_id res chain seq x y z
N MET A 1 22.63 1.07 5.76
CA MET A 1 21.61 0.02 5.94
C MET A 1 21.05 -0.33 4.56
N LYS A 2 20.86 -1.62 4.23
CA LYS A 2 20.29 -2.04 2.94
C LYS A 2 18.85 -2.48 3.17
N ILE A 3 17.90 -1.67 2.73
CA ILE A 3 16.47 -2.00 2.78
C ILE A 3 16.11 -2.71 1.47
N ASN A 4 15.41 -3.83 1.54
CA ASN A 4 14.92 -4.54 0.37
C ASN A 4 13.43 -4.26 0.14
N PHE A 5 13.12 -3.30 -0.72
CA PHE A 5 11.74 -2.98 -1.13
C PHE A 5 11.12 -4.01 -2.08
N PHE A 6 11.89 -5.00 -2.52
CA PHE A 6 11.43 -6.04 -3.46
C PHE A 6 11.49 -7.42 -2.80
N ASP A 7 11.28 -7.47 -1.48
CA ASP A 7 11.16 -8.73 -0.77
C ASP A 7 9.87 -9.44 -1.17
N LYS A 8 10.00 -10.60 -1.84
CA LYS A 8 8.87 -11.36 -2.39
C LYS A 8 7.84 -11.74 -1.33
N LYS A 9 8.23 -11.83 -0.05
CA LYS A 9 7.28 -12.12 1.05
C LYS A 9 6.25 -11.00 1.26
N CYS A 10 6.58 -9.79 0.84
CA CYS A 10 5.73 -8.60 0.94
C CYS A 10 5.02 -8.28 -0.37
N GLN A 11 5.18 -9.11 -1.40
CA GLN A 11 4.68 -8.85 -2.74
C GLN A 11 3.45 -9.68 -3.06
N SER A 12 2.54 -9.07 -3.81
CA SER A 12 1.38 -9.71 -4.41
C SER A 12 1.24 -9.20 -5.84
N GLN A 13 0.89 -10.09 -6.76
CA GLN A 13 0.84 -9.78 -8.18
C GLN A 13 -0.55 -10.02 -8.74
N THR A 14 -0.94 -9.20 -9.71
CA THR A 14 -2.19 -9.37 -10.43
C THR A 14 -2.09 -8.82 -11.84
N HIS A 15 -2.91 -9.36 -12.73
CA HIS A 15 -3.18 -8.82 -14.07
C HIS A 15 -4.66 -8.42 -14.21
N ARG A 16 -5.44 -8.45 -13.11
CA ARG A 16 -6.88 -8.15 -13.16
C ARG A 16 -7.11 -6.74 -13.69
N HIS A 17 -8.13 -6.60 -14.54
CA HIS A 17 -8.60 -5.32 -15.05
C HIS A 17 -8.94 -4.32 -13.95
N LYS A 18 -9.40 -4.81 -12.79
CA LYS A 18 -9.75 -3.97 -11.64
C LYS A 18 -9.45 -4.72 -10.35
N PHE A 19 -8.82 -4.05 -9.40
CA PHE A 19 -8.52 -4.59 -8.08
C PHE A 19 -8.45 -3.48 -7.04
N GLY A 20 -8.52 -3.89 -5.77
CA GLY A 20 -8.43 -3.00 -4.62
C GLY A 20 -7.10 -3.07 -3.93
N ILE A 21 -6.77 -1.99 -3.23
CA ILE A 21 -5.77 -2.00 -2.17
C ILE A 21 -6.51 -1.69 -0.87
N CYS A 22 -6.31 -2.58 0.10
CA CYS A 22 -6.98 -2.54 1.39
C CYS A 22 -5.94 -2.36 2.49
N ASP A 23 -6.33 -1.68 3.55
CA ASP A 23 -5.71 -1.76 4.86
C ASP A 23 -6.81 -2.12 5.85
N ARG A 24 -6.52 -3.00 6.80
CA ARG A 24 -7.56 -3.41 7.76
C ARG A 24 -7.76 -2.30 8.79
N PRO A 25 -8.99 -2.07 9.27
CA PRO A 25 -9.21 -1.14 10.36
C PRO A 25 -8.63 -1.70 11.68
N PRO A 26 -8.32 -0.82 12.65
CA PRO A 26 -7.65 -1.25 13.87
C PRO A 26 -8.38 -2.25 14.77
N PRO A 27 -7.62 -3.12 15.48
CA PRO A 27 -6.15 -3.21 15.47
C PRO A 27 -5.63 -3.95 14.22
N PRO A 28 -4.86 -3.31 13.32
CA PRO A 28 -4.39 -3.96 12.12
C PRO A 28 -2.95 -4.41 12.36
N GLU A 29 -2.79 -5.66 12.75
CA GLU A 29 -1.47 -6.28 12.84
C GLU A 29 -0.94 -6.71 11.45
N THR A 30 -1.81 -6.70 10.44
CA THR A 30 -1.48 -7.17 9.10
C THR A 30 -1.07 -6.01 8.17
N PRO A 31 -0.11 -6.23 7.26
CA PRO A 31 0.24 -5.28 6.20
C PRO A 31 -0.95 -4.92 5.31
N ALA A 32 -0.87 -3.77 4.63
CA ALA A 32 -1.73 -3.47 3.50
C ALA A 32 -1.62 -4.58 2.44
N TYR A 33 -2.69 -4.80 1.69
CA TYR A 33 -2.76 -5.92 0.76
C TYR A 33 -3.57 -5.59 -0.50
N LEU A 34 -3.25 -6.34 -1.55
CA LEU A 34 -4.01 -6.34 -2.80
C LEU A 34 -5.19 -7.30 -2.66
N ASP A 35 -6.37 -6.88 -3.10
CA ASP A 35 -7.57 -7.71 -3.11
C ASP A 35 -8.30 -7.66 -4.46
N THR A 36 -8.82 -8.79 -4.89
CA THR A 36 -9.56 -8.93 -6.15
C THR A 36 -11.00 -9.41 -5.96
N GLU A 37 -11.39 -9.76 -4.73
CA GLU A 37 -12.63 -10.49 -4.47
C GLU A 37 -13.65 -9.69 -3.65
N ASN A 38 -13.20 -8.78 -2.77
CA ASN A 38 -14.02 -8.11 -1.76
C ASN A 38 -14.07 -6.60 -1.99
N PRO A 39 -14.76 -6.11 -3.04
CA PRO A 39 -14.75 -4.69 -3.43
C PRO A 39 -15.32 -3.72 -2.39
N ARG A 40 -16.03 -4.23 -1.38
CA ARG A 40 -16.55 -3.43 -0.27
C ARG A 40 -15.46 -2.96 0.70
N ASP A 41 -14.35 -3.68 0.74
CA ASP A 41 -13.24 -3.40 1.66
C ASP A 41 -12.12 -2.58 0.99
N TRP A 42 -12.29 -2.27 -0.30
CA TRP A 42 -11.29 -1.55 -1.08
C TRP A 42 -11.24 -0.08 -0.66
N ILE A 43 -10.10 0.34 -0.11
CA ILE A 43 -9.84 1.75 0.24
C ILE A 43 -9.42 2.52 -1.01
N ALA A 44 -8.54 1.92 -1.82
CA ALA A 44 -8.16 2.43 -3.13
C ALA A 44 -8.52 1.41 -4.22
N ILE A 45 -8.86 1.92 -5.40
CA ILE A 45 -9.23 1.12 -6.57
C ILE A 45 -8.21 1.40 -7.66
N VAL A 46 -7.64 0.34 -8.23
CA VAL A 46 -6.76 0.42 -9.40
C VAL A 46 -7.51 -0.11 -10.61
N GLU A 47 -7.62 0.72 -11.65
CA GLU A 47 -8.16 0.34 -12.95
C GLU A 47 -6.99 0.06 -13.90
N ASN A 48 -6.76 -1.22 -14.15
CA ASN A 48 -5.72 -1.74 -15.01
C ASN A 48 -6.31 -2.17 -16.35
N SER A 49 -6.78 -1.20 -17.15
CA SER A 49 -7.53 -1.46 -18.39
C SER A 49 -6.77 -2.28 -19.44
N GLN A 50 -5.45 -2.34 -19.34
CA GLN A 50 -4.59 -3.13 -20.22
C GLN A 50 -4.27 -4.52 -19.68
N GLU A 51 -4.77 -4.88 -18.49
CA GLU A 51 -4.51 -6.16 -17.83
C GLU A 51 -3.02 -6.50 -17.73
N ILE A 52 -2.17 -5.49 -17.54
CA ILE A 52 -0.73 -5.68 -17.39
C ILE A 52 -0.41 -6.25 -16.01
N GLU A 53 0.72 -6.94 -15.87
CA GLU A 53 1.17 -7.43 -14.57
C GLU A 53 1.55 -6.24 -13.67
N VAL A 54 0.87 -6.14 -12.53
CA VAL A 54 1.12 -5.16 -11.49
C VAL A 54 1.52 -5.91 -10.22
N THR A 55 2.62 -5.48 -9.62
CA THR A 55 3.10 -5.98 -8.33
C THR A 55 2.85 -4.95 -7.25
N PHE A 56 2.01 -5.28 -6.28
CA PHE A 56 1.88 -4.52 -5.03
C PHE A 56 2.87 -5.06 -4.00
N THR A 57 3.64 -4.17 -3.40
CA THR A 57 4.52 -4.46 -2.27
C THR A 57 3.97 -3.77 -1.04
N ALA A 58 3.61 -4.54 -0.02
CA ALA A 58 3.26 -4.00 1.29
C ALA A 58 4.52 -3.43 1.96
N ILE A 59 4.50 -2.16 2.33
CA ILE A 59 5.63 -1.50 3.00
C ILE A 59 5.30 -1.36 4.49
N ASP A 60 4.07 -0.96 4.83
CA ASP A 60 3.65 -0.95 6.22
C ASP A 60 3.67 -2.37 6.78
N LYS A 61 4.18 -2.50 8.00
CA LYS A 61 4.15 -3.73 8.80
C LYS A 61 4.80 -4.98 8.15
N CYS A 62 5.32 -4.89 6.92
CA CYS A 62 6.04 -5.97 6.23
C CYS A 62 7.53 -5.65 6.03
N ILE A 63 7.85 -4.38 5.71
CA ILE A 63 9.23 -3.92 5.54
C ILE A 63 9.65 -3.09 6.75
N GLU A 64 10.80 -3.47 7.31
CA GLU A 64 11.39 -2.80 8.45
C GLU A 64 12.30 -1.66 7.99
N ILE A 65 11.83 -0.43 8.19
CA ILE A 65 12.55 0.80 7.85
C ILE A 65 12.84 1.52 9.16
N ARG A 66 14.09 1.53 9.59
CA ARG A 66 14.54 2.18 10.83
C ARG A 66 15.28 3.47 10.52
N LYS A 67 15.14 4.44 11.41
CA LYS A 67 15.92 5.68 11.37
C LYS A 67 17.41 5.37 11.56
N VAL A 68 18.25 6.19 10.95
CA VAL A 68 19.72 6.04 11.01
C VAL A 68 20.24 6.19 12.44
N ASP A 69 19.59 7.01 13.26
CA ASP A 69 19.94 7.25 14.67
C ASP A 69 19.50 6.13 15.63
N GLY A 70 18.78 5.11 15.14
CA GLY A 70 18.28 4.00 15.95
C GLY A 70 17.10 4.36 16.86
N SER A 71 16.55 5.57 16.78
CA SER A 71 15.44 6.04 17.65
C SER A 71 14.10 5.35 17.38
N GLY A 72 14.03 4.49 16.35
CA GLY A 72 12.87 3.65 16.07
C GLY A 72 12.59 3.51 14.58
N MET A 73 11.32 3.27 14.26
CA MET A 73 10.82 3.17 12.89
C MET A 73 10.86 4.53 12.19
N ASP A 74 11.26 4.54 10.92
CA ASP A 74 11.18 5.71 10.06
C ASP A 74 9.77 5.84 9.45
N LYS A 75 9.49 7.00 8.86
CA LYS A 75 8.27 7.22 8.10
C LYS A 75 8.23 6.27 6.90
N ARG A 76 7.07 5.67 6.66
CA ARG A 76 6.81 4.76 5.55
C ARG A 76 5.37 4.94 5.09
N CYS A 77 5.12 4.67 3.82
CA CYS A 77 3.77 4.56 3.29
C CYS A 77 3.22 3.14 3.48
N ASP A 78 1.95 2.94 3.13
CA ASP A 78 1.29 1.64 3.23
C ASP A 78 1.83 0.65 2.20
N GLY A 79 2.05 1.09 0.96
CA GLY A 79 2.60 0.21 -0.05
C GLY A 79 3.17 0.90 -1.28
N MET A 80 3.56 0.06 -2.23
CA MET A 80 4.15 0.45 -3.50
C MET A 80 3.60 -0.44 -4.61
N LEU A 81 3.09 0.17 -5.68
CA LEU A 81 2.80 -0.52 -6.93
C LEU A 81 3.99 -0.39 -7.88
N THR A 82 4.31 -1.49 -8.55
CA THR A 82 5.31 -1.52 -9.62
C THR A 82 4.73 -2.25 -10.83
N TYR A 83 4.96 -1.67 -12.00
CA TYR A 83 4.64 -2.27 -13.29
C TYR A 83 5.61 -1.70 -14.33
N ALA A 84 6.10 -2.53 -15.24
CA ALA A 84 7.15 -2.15 -16.20
C ALA A 84 8.31 -1.37 -15.51
N ASN A 85 8.52 -0.10 -15.87
CA ASN A 85 9.52 0.78 -15.27
C ASN A 85 8.90 1.90 -14.40
N CYS A 86 7.64 1.72 -14.00
CA CYS A 86 6.89 2.65 -13.18
C CYS A 86 6.83 2.19 -11.72
N LEU A 87 7.00 3.13 -10.80
CA LEU A 87 6.88 2.93 -9.36
C LEU A 87 5.93 3.98 -8.79
N ILE A 88 4.93 3.54 -8.03
CA ILE A 88 3.92 4.40 -7.42
C ILE A 88 3.88 4.09 -5.92
N PHE A 89 4.08 5.09 -5.07
CA PHE A 89 3.86 4.97 -3.63
C PHE A 89 2.38 5.16 -3.30
N VAL A 90 1.87 4.34 -2.38
CA VAL A 90 0.46 4.32 -1.99
C VAL A 90 0.36 4.58 -0.49
N GLU A 91 -0.39 5.61 -0.14
CA GLU A 91 -0.83 5.93 1.22
C GLU A 91 -2.35 5.84 1.25
N LEU A 92 -2.88 4.99 2.12
CA LEU A 92 -4.29 4.75 2.32
C LEU A 92 -4.79 5.56 3.52
N LYS A 93 -5.85 6.34 3.31
CA LYS A 93 -6.52 7.08 4.38
C LYS A 93 -8.00 6.77 4.34
N GLU A 94 -8.50 6.09 5.37
CA GLU A 94 -9.95 6.00 5.59
C GLU A 94 -10.49 7.36 6.05
N ARG A 95 -11.46 7.91 5.33
CA ARG A 95 -12.13 9.16 5.73
C ARG A 95 -12.97 8.92 6.99
N LYS A 96 -12.52 9.42 8.14
CA LYS A 96 -13.36 9.51 9.35
C LYS A 96 -14.35 10.68 9.21
N GLY A 97 -15.57 10.40 8.76
CA GLY A 97 -16.75 11.26 8.95
C GLY A 97 -17.17 12.18 7.78
N LYS A 98 -18.47 12.54 7.78
CA LYS A 98 -19.22 13.27 6.72
C LYS A 98 -18.82 14.74 6.45
N ASN A 99 -17.77 15.28 7.06
CA ASN A 99 -17.35 16.69 6.89
C ASN A 99 -15.81 16.80 6.76
N SER A 100 -15.25 16.51 5.58
CA SER A 100 -13.80 16.71 5.33
C SER A 100 -13.57 17.85 4.36
N GLY A 101 -13.29 19.03 4.90
CA GLY A 101 -12.45 20.01 4.20
C GLY A 101 -11.06 19.41 3.94
N TRP A 102 -10.33 20.01 3.00
CA TRP A 102 -8.97 19.61 2.66
C TRP A 102 -8.09 19.55 3.92
N VAL A 103 -7.35 18.45 4.08
CA VAL A 103 -6.30 18.34 5.11
C VAL A 103 -5.18 19.28 4.70
N GLY A 104 -4.93 20.31 5.53
CA GLY A 104 -3.77 21.19 5.39
C GLY A 104 -2.46 20.46 5.73
N ASP A 105 -1.37 21.00 5.18
CA ASP A 105 -0.04 20.38 5.10
C ASP A 105 0.46 19.72 6.40
N GLY A 106 1.07 18.53 6.23
CA GLY A 106 1.66 17.70 7.29
C GLY A 106 3.15 17.90 7.54
#